data_AF-A0A2Z4Y573-F1
#
_entry.id   AF-A0A2Z4Y573-F1
#
_cell.length_a   1.000
_cell.length_b   1.000
_cell.length_c   1.000
_cell.angle_alpha   90.00
_cell.angle_beta   90.00
_cell.angle_gamma   90.00
#
_symmetry.space_group_name_H-M   'P 1'
#
loop_
_entity.id
_entity.type
_entity.pdbx_description
1 polymer ?
#
loop_
_entity_poly.entity_id
_entity_poly.type
_entity_poly.pdbx_seq_one_letter_code
_entity_poly.pdbx_strand_id
1 'polypeptide(L)'
;MVSGLGRRFPEVDPIRDELERTKWIWVACCVAPLIYLLAAHWIQRQWFHEKGHAGLLTLEGQTRSLLAIIFLGAQILLQGAVTGVRHYFGVQLTKNRPQGIKVLMALYRKRTLVLCAISETAALLGFLYFLAVGDFRALFVGGVAAYTFYAQSYPSEHGLARYLQ
;
A
#
# COMPACT_ATOMS: atom_id res chain seq x y z
N MET A 1 -4.73 -24.90 -16.33
CA MET A 1 -5.18 -24.16 -17.54
C MET A 1 -4.61 -22.75 -17.49
N VAL A 2 -3.41 -22.51 -18.02
CA VAL A 2 -2.85 -21.16 -18.15
C VAL A 2 -2.01 -21.13 -19.43
N SER A 3 -2.51 -20.55 -20.52
CA SER A 3 -1.68 -20.10 -21.67
C SER A 3 -2.51 -19.42 -22.78
N GLY A 4 -3.43 -18.50 -22.44
CA GLY A 4 -4.24 -17.76 -23.43
C GLY A 4 -3.91 -16.27 -23.57
N LEU A 5 -3.13 -15.69 -22.65
CA LEU A 5 -2.95 -14.23 -22.55
C LEU A 5 -1.59 -13.70 -23.04
N GLY A 6 -0.73 -14.57 -23.56
CA GLY A 6 0.57 -14.16 -24.11
C GLY A 6 0.43 -13.67 -25.54
N ARG A 7 0.09 -12.39 -25.76
CA ARG A 7 0.25 -11.73 -27.08
C ARG A 7 0.09 -10.19 -27.13
N ARG A 8 -0.06 -9.48 -26.00
CA ARG A 8 -0.18 -7.99 -26.05
C ARG A 8 1.15 -7.24 -25.97
N PHE A 9 2.16 -7.79 -25.30
CA PHE A 9 3.48 -7.16 -25.14
C PHE A 9 4.60 -8.20 -25.28
N PRO A 10 5.05 -8.52 -26.51
CA PRO A 10 6.07 -9.55 -26.73
C PRO A 10 7.41 -9.19 -26.07
N GLU A 11 7.70 -7.89 -25.95
CA GLU A 11 8.88 -7.38 -25.28
C GLU A 11 8.97 -7.82 -23.82
N VAL A 12 7.84 -8.05 -23.14
CA VAL A 12 7.77 -8.42 -21.70
C VAL A 12 7.87 -9.93 -21.48
N ASP A 13 7.73 -10.76 -22.53
CA ASP A 13 7.76 -12.22 -22.42
C ASP A 13 8.99 -12.77 -21.66
N PRO A 14 10.22 -12.25 -21.84
CA PRO A 14 11.42 -12.75 -21.14
C PRO A 14 11.40 -12.59 -19.61
N ILE A 15 10.52 -11.73 -19.08
CA ILE A 15 10.44 -11.39 -17.64
C ILE A 15 9.04 -11.62 -17.07
N ARG A 16 8.13 -12.25 -17.83
CA ARG A 16 6.73 -12.43 -17.43
C ARG A 16 6.60 -13.17 -16.10
N ASP A 17 7.39 -14.21 -15.88
CA ASP A 17 7.38 -14.97 -14.63
C ASP A 17 7.75 -14.10 -13.42
N GLU A 18 8.71 -13.19 -13.58
CA GLU A 18 9.11 -12.28 -12.50
C GLU A 18 8.03 -11.22 -12.25
N LEU A 19 7.36 -10.75 -13.31
CA LEU A 19 6.23 -9.85 -13.18
C LEU A 19 5.05 -10.52 -12.46
N GLU A 20 4.73 -11.77 -12.80
CA GLU A 20 3.70 -12.56 -12.12
C GLU A 20 4.03 -12.78 -10.64
N ARG A 21 5.28 -13.13 -10.31
CA ARG A 21 5.72 -13.21 -8.90
C ARG A 21 5.54 -11.87 -8.17
N THR A 22 5.81 -10.76 -8.84
CA THR A 22 5.64 -9.41 -8.27
C THR A 22 4.15 -9.08 -8.06
N LYS A 23 3.26 -9.50 -8.98
CA LYS A 23 1.80 -9.40 -8.80
C LYS A 23 1.33 -10.20 -7.59
N TRP A 24 1.83 -11.42 -7.39
CA TRP A 24 1.49 -12.23 -6.23
C TRP A 24 1.90 -11.57 -4.90
N ILE A 25 3.09 -10.95 -4.85
CA ILE A 25 3.51 -10.18 -3.68
C ILE A 25 2.56 -9.01 -3.45
N TRP A 26 2.19 -8.28 -4.50
CA TRP A 26 1.22 -7.18 -4.41
C TRP A 26 -0.15 -7.65 -3.89
N VAL A 27 -0.66 -8.79 -4.38
CA VAL A 27 -1.90 -9.40 -3.89
C VAL A 27 -1.79 -9.76 -2.42
N ALA A 28 -0.68 -10.36 -1.99
CA ALA A 28 -0.44 -10.69 -0.59
C ALA A 28 -0.46 -9.44 0.31
N CYS A 29 0.12 -8.32 -0.14
CA CYS A 29 0.06 -7.05 0.58
C CYS A 29 -1.38 -6.51 0.71
N CYS A 30 -2.22 -6.69 -0.31
CA CYS A 30 -3.63 -6.25 -0.26
C CYS A 30 -4.46 -6.97 0.82
N VAL A 31 -4.00 -8.11 1.34
CA VAL A 31 -4.68 -8.83 2.43
C VAL A 31 -4.43 -8.18 3.78
N ALA A 32 -3.34 -7.45 3.95
CA ALA A 32 -2.93 -6.95 5.26
C ALA A 32 -3.90 -5.94 5.92
N PRO A 33 -4.56 -5.01 5.19
CA PRO A 33 -5.64 -4.21 5.77
C PRO A 33 -6.80 -5.03 6.34
N LEU A 34 -7.10 -6.20 5.77
CA LEU A 34 -8.12 -7.11 6.30
C LEU A 34 -7.65 -7.76 7.61
N ILE A 35 -6.36 -8.10 7.72
CA ILE A 35 -5.76 -8.60 8.95
C ILE A 35 -5.91 -7.56 10.07
N TYR A 36 -5.63 -6.28 9.78
CA TYR A 36 -5.83 -5.21 10.76
C TYR A 36 -7.29 -5.03 11.17
N LEU A 37 -8.23 -5.17 10.23
CA LEU A 37 -9.66 -5.12 10.53
C LEU A 37 -10.10 -6.27 11.46
N LEU A 38 -9.66 -7.49 11.18
CA LEU A 38 -9.96 -8.67 12.00
C LEU A 38 -9.33 -8.56 13.39
N ALA A 39 -8.07 -8.12 13.46
CA ALA A 39 -7.37 -7.87 14.72
C ALA A 39 -8.08 -6.78 15.53
N ALA A 40 -8.48 -5.68 14.89
CA ALA A 40 -9.21 -4.60 15.55
C ALA A 40 -10.57 -5.04 16.08
N HIS A 41 -11.33 -5.83 15.29
CA HIS A 41 -12.60 -6.39 15.74
C HIS A 41 -12.43 -7.29 16.98
N TRP A 42 -11.41 -8.15 16.96
CA TRP A 42 -11.09 -9.00 18.11
C TRP A 42 -10.71 -8.17 19.35
N ILE A 43 -9.83 -7.17 19.21
CA ILE A 43 -9.42 -6.27 20.30
C ILE A 43 -10.61 -5.48 20.83
N GLN A 44 -11.46 -4.94 19.96
CA GLN A 44 -12.63 -4.18 20.37
C GLN A 44 -13.57 -5.02 21.24
N ARG A 45 -13.80 -6.29 20.85
CA ARG A 45 -14.65 -7.21 21.59
C ARG A 45 -14.06 -7.54 22.96
N GLN A 46 -12.79 -7.96 22.99
CA GLN A 46 -12.11 -8.45 24.20
C GLN A 46 -11.71 -7.36 25.18
N TRP A 47 -11.40 -6.15 24.69
CA TRP A 47 -10.78 -5.10 25.50
C TRP A 47 -11.66 -3.88 25.68
N PHE A 48 -12.33 -3.41 24.63
CA PHE A 48 -13.14 -2.19 24.73
C PHE A 48 -14.56 -2.46 25.23
N HIS A 49 -15.21 -3.51 24.74
CA HIS A 49 -16.54 -3.89 25.23
C HIS A 49 -16.51 -4.60 26.58
N GLU A 50 -15.69 -5.65 26.73
CA GLU A 50 -15.70 -6.47 27.94
C GLU A 50 -15.08 -5.76 29.17
N LYS A 51 -14.07 -4.89 28.96
CA LYS A 51 -13.39 -4.17 30.06
C LYS A 51 -13.79 -2.68 30.17
N GLY A 52 -14.71 -2.21 29.33
CA GLY A 52 -15.25 -0.84 29.38
C GLY A 52 -14.25 0.27 29.02
N HIS A 53 -13.14 -0.04 28.35
CA HIS A 53 -12.17 0.96 27.93
C HIS A 53 -12.59 1.59 26.59
N ALA A 54 -12.47 2.92 26.48
CA ALA A 54 -12.74 3.64 25.24
C ALA A 54 -11.56 3.60 24.24
N GLY A 55 -10.37 3.14 24.65
CA GLY A 55 -9.12 3.12 23.89
C GLY A 55 -7.94 2.77 24.81
N LEU A 56 -6.72 2.64 24.30
CA LEU A 56 -5.53 2.48 25.14
C LEU A 56 -5.14 3.78 25.85
N LEU A 57 -5.51 4.94 25.29
CA LEU A 57 -5.20 6.26 25.87
C LEU A 57 -6.49 6.96 26.32
N THR A 58 -6.50 7.46 27.56
CA THR A 58 -7.54 8.38 28.05
C THR A 58 -7.20 9.79 27.61
N LEU A 59 -7.68 10.18 26.42
CA LEU A 59 -7.42 11.50 25.84
C LEU A 59 -8.60 12.46 26.08
N GLU A 60 -8.30 13.67 26.53
CA GLU A 60 -9.25 14.78 26.60
C GLU A 60 -9.62 15.29 25.18
N GLY A 61 -10.76 15.97 25.05
CA GLY A 61 -11.36 16.35 23.76
C GLY A 61 -10.44 17.15 22.84
N GLN A 62 -9.62 18.05 23.38
CA GLN A 62 -8.68 18.85 22.58
C GLN A 62 -7.53 18.00 22.03
N THR A 63 -6.95 17.12 22.85
CA THR A 63 -5.87 16.22 22.46
C THR A 63 -6.34 15.18 21.45
N ARG A 64 -7.58 14.68 21.59
CA ARG A 64 -8.19 13.78 20.61
C ARG A 64 -8.34 14.43 19.23
N SER A 65 -8.75 15.69 19.20
CA SER A 65 -8.90 16.47 17.96
C SER A 65 -7.55 16.72 17.30
N LEU A 66 -6.53 17.07 18.08
CA LEU A 66 -5.16 17.22 17.58
C LEU A 66 -4.63 15.92 16.97
N LEU A 67 -4.84 14.78 17.63
CA LEU A 67 -4.41 13.48 17.12
C LEU A 67 -5.11 13.11 15.81
N ALA A 68 -6.40 13.45 15.66
CA ALA A 68 -7.12 13.27 14.40
C ALA A 68 -6.52 14.10 13.27
N ILE A 69 -6.14 15.35 13.55
CA ILE A 69 -5.45 16.24 12.59
C ILE A 69 -4.08 15.64 12.20
N ILE A 70 -3.30 15.16 13.17
CA ILE A 70 -2.01 14.50 12.91
C ILE A 70 -2.20 13.27 12.04
N PHE A 71 -3.20 12.44 12.34
CA PHE A 71 -3.52 11.25 11.55
C PHE A 71 -3.86 11.59 10.10
N LEU A 72 -4.78 12.55 9.88
CA LEU A 72 -5.15 12.99 8.53
C LEU A 72 -3.96 13.63 7.80
N GLY A 73 -3.17 14.45 8.51
CA GLY A 73 -1.94 15.04 7.97
C GLY A 73 -0.94 13.97 7.53
N ALA A 74 -0.77 12.90 8.32
CA ALA A 74 0.08 11.79 7.95
C ALA A 74 -0.42 11.05 6.70
N GLN A 75 -1.73 10.84 6.54
CA GLN A 75 -2.30 10.24 5.32
C GLN A 75 -2.01 11.10 4.07
N ILE A 76 -2.12 12.43 4.19
CA ILE A 76 -1.79 13.36 3.10
C ILE A 76 -0.30 13.31 2.77
N LEU A 77 0.58 13.27 3.77
CA LEU A 77 2.02 13.13 3.57
C LEU A 77 2.37 11.81 2.86
N LEU A 78 1.70 10.71 3.19
CA LEU A 78 1.88 9.44 2.48
C LEU A 78 1.48 9.53 1.01
N GLN A 79 0.40 10.23 0.67
CA GLN A 79 0.05 10.49 -0.74
C GLN A 79 1.14 11.30 -1.47
N GLY A 80 1.75 12.28 -0.78
CA GLY A 80 2.93 12.98 -1.27
C GLY A 80 4.11 12.03 -1.52
N ALA A 81 4.38 11.11 -0.59
CA ALA A 81 5.42 10.09 -0.72
C ALA A 81 5.16 9.13 -1.89
N VAL A 82 3.92 8.65 -2.07
CA VAL A 82 3.51 7.82 -3.23
C VAL A 82 3.84 8.56 -4.53
N THR A 83 3.47 9.83 -4.61
CA THR A 83 3.71 10.67 -5.79
C THR A 83 5.21 10.85 -6.05
N GLY A 84 5.99 11.15 -5.01
CA GLY A 84 7.44 11.30 -5.10
C GLY A 84 8.16 10.02 -5.52
N VAL A 85 7.78 8.86 -4.95
CA VAL A 85 8.33 7.55 -5.33
C VAL A 85 7.99 7.20 -6.78
N ARG A 86 6.73 7.42 -7.20
CA ARG A 86 6.33 7.19 -8.60
C ARG A 86 7.13 8.07 -9.56
N HIS A 87 7.34 9.33 -9.23
CA HIS A 87 8.14 10.25 -10.03
C HIS A 87 9.61 9.80 -10.09
N TYR A 88 10.24 9.56 -8.94
CA TYR A 88 11.64 9.12 -8.85
C TYR A 88 11.89 7.86 -9.67
N PHE A 89 11.09 6.80 -9.46
CA PHE A 89 11.26 5.56 -10.21
C PHE A 89 10.89 5.69 -11.69
N GLY A 90 9.93 6.57 -12.03
CA GLY A 90 9.66 6.91 -13.43
C GLY A 90 10.89 7.48 -14.14
N VAL A 91 11.57 8.43 -13.49
CA VAL A 91 12.83 9.01 -14.00
C VAL A 91 13.92 7.94 -14.11
N GLN A 92 14.07 7.09 -13.09
CA GLN A 92 15.08 6.02 -13.10
C GLN A 92 14.82 4.99 -14.20
N LEU A 93 13.57 4.58 -14.43
CA LEU A 93 13.22 3.64 -15.49
C LEU A 93 13.54 4.21 -16.88
N THR A 94 13.23 5.48 -17.12
CA THR A 94 13.58 6.14 -18.39
C THR A 94 15.10 6.24 -18.58
N LYS A 95 15.85 6.62 -17.54
CA LYS A 95 17.32 6.73 -17.60
C LYS A 95 18.02 5.40 -17.84
N ASN A 96 17.50 4.31 -17.28
CA ASN A 96 18.10 2.98 -17.37
C ASN A 96 17.52 2.13 -18.53
N ARG A 97 16.70 2.72 -19.41
CA ARG A 97 16.16 2.04 -20.61
C ARG A 97 17.24 1.30 -21.44
N PRO A 98 18.44 1.86 -21.69
CA PRO A 98 19.46 1.20 -22.50
C PRO A 98 20.06 -0.06 -21.86
N GLN A 99 19.89 -0.26 -20.55
CA GLN A 99 20.51 -1.37 -19.80
C GLN A 99 19.76 -2.70 -19.95
N GLY A 100 18.67 -2.71 -20.73
CA GLY A 100 17.91 -3.90 -21.07
C GLY A 100 16.82 -4.25 -20.05
N ILE A 101 15.97 -5.19 -20.47
CA ILE A 101 14.70 -5.47 -19.81
C ILE A 101 14.82 -6.03 -18.39
N LYS A 102 15.88 -6.79 -18.09
CA LYS A 102 16.09 -7.37 -16.75
C LYS A 102 16.35 -6.28 -15.69
N VAL A 103 17.14 -5.25 -16.04
CA VAL A 103 17.41 -4.13 -15.12
C VAL A 103 16.17 -3.29 -14.90
N LEU A 104 15.41 -3.04 -15.97
CA LEU A 104 14.11 -2.37 -15.88
C LEU A 104 13.14 -3.12 -14.97
N MET A 105 13.06 -4.45 -15.10
CA MET A 105 12.20 -5.27 -14.24
C MET A 105 12.61 -5.19 -12.77
N ALA A 106 13.90 -5.25 -12.47
CA ALA A 106 14.39 -5.14 -11.09
C ALA A 106 14.02 -3.78 -10.47
N LEU A 107 14.19 -2.67 -11.21
CA LEU A 107 13.78 -1.33 -10.78
C LEU A 107 12.26 -1.23 -10.62
N TYR A 108 11.50 -1.82 -11.54
CA TYR A 108 10.05 -1.84 -11.49
C TYR A 108 9.51 -2.60 -10.29
N ARG A 109 10.09 -3.77 -9.99
CA ARG A 109 9.81 -4.55 -8.77
C ARG A 109 10.14 -3.76 -7.51
N LYS A 110 11.32 -3.12 -7.47
CA LYS A 110 11.71 -2.27 -6.33
C LYS A 110 10.70 -1.15 -6.10
N ARG A 111 10.26 -0.47 -7.17
CA ARG A 111 9.19 0.55 -7.11
C ARG A 111 7.91 -0.03 -6.49
N THR A 112 7.44 -1.17 -6.98
CA THR A 112 6.22 -1.81 -6.46
C THR A 112 6.34 -2.13 -4.99
N LEU A 113 7.45 -2.72 -4.54
CA LEU A 113 7.68 -3.04 -3.13
C LEU A 113 7.67 -1.79 -2.24
N VAL A 114 8.35 -0.72 -2.65
CA VAL A 114 8.36 0.55 -1.90
C VAL A 114 6.96 1.13 -1.81
N LEU A 115 6.20 1.13 -2.91
CA LEU A 115 4.83 1.63 -2.90
C LEU A 115 3.88 0.75 -2.06
N CYS A 116 4.06 -0.57 -2.05
CA CYS A 116 3.33 -1.45 -1.15
C CYS A 116 3.64 -1.14 0.32
N ALA A 117 4.90 -0.91 0.68
CA ALA A 117 5.27 -0.55 2.05
C ALA A 117 4.64 0.78 2.50
N ILE A 118 4.59 1.78 1.61
CA ILE A 118 3.90 3.07 1.88
C ILE A 118 2.40 2.84 2.04
N SER A 119 1.81 1.98 1.20
CA SER A 119 0.39 1.60 1.29
C SER A 119 0.06 0.94 2.63
N GLU A 120 0.93 0.03 3.07
CA GLU A 120 0.79 -0.66 4.36
C GLU A 120 0.89 0.30 5.54
N THR A 121 1.78 1.28 5.45
CA THR A 121 1.92 2.33 6.47
C THR A 121 0.62 3.09 6.66
N ALA A 122 -0.14 3.36 5.59
CA ALA A 122 -1.44 4.03 5.67
C ALA A 122 -2.46 3.22 6.47
N ALA A 123 -2.54 1.91 6.25
CA ALA A 123 -3.43 1.01 6.99
C ALA A 123 -2.98 0.85 8.44
N LEU A 124 -1.67 0.69 8.68
CA LEU A 124 -1.08 0.59 10.00
C LEU A 124 -1.36 1.85 10.84
N LEU A 125 -1.24 3.06 10.25
CA LEU A 125 -1.59 4.30 10.95
C LEU A 125 -3.06 4.34 11.38
N GLY A 126 -3.98 3.85 10.53
CA GLY A 126 -5.40 3.72 10.89
C GLY A 126 -5.61 2.76 12.05
N PHE A 127 -4.89 1.62 12.05
CA PHE A 127 -4.90 0.65 13.14
C PHE A 127 -4.32 1.21 14.44
N LEU A 128 -3.18 1.89 14.39
CA LEU A 128 -2.57 2.52 15.57
C LEU A 128 -3.47 3.62 16.16
N TYR A 129 -4.10 4.42 15.32
CA TYR A 129 -5.08 5.41 15.79
C TYR A 129 -6.28 4.74 16.47
N PHE A 130 -6.81 3.67 15.88
CA PHE A 130 -7.87 2.87 16.50
C PHE A 130 -7.43 2.32 17.86
N LEU A 131 -6.22 1.77 17.99
CA LEU A 131 -5.73 1.29 19.28
C LEU A 131 -5.65 2.41 20.32
N ALA A 132 -5.16 3.58 19.91
CA ALA A 132 -5.02 4.73 20.79
C ALA A 132 -6.37 5.28 21.29
N VAL A 133 -7.34 5.45 20.38
CA VAL A 133 -8.57 6.23 20.62
C VAL A 133 -9.84 5.38 20.67
N GLY A 134 -9.76 4.10 20.27
CA GLY A 134 -10.88 3.18 20.09
C GLY A 134 -11.84 3.53 18.96
N ASP A 135 -11.47 4.47 18.08
CA ASP A 135 -12.33 4.89 16.98
C ASP A 135 -12.16 3.99 15.75
N PHE A 136 -13.17 3.15 15.52
CA PHE A 136 -13.18 2.20 14.41
C PHE A 136 -13.22 2.87 13.04
N ARG A 137 -13.66 4.15 12.94
CA ARG A 137 -13.70 4.89 11.67
C ARG A 137 -12.31 5.12 11.11
N ALA A 138 -11.30 5.24 11.97
CA ALA A 138 -9.91 5.44 11.54
C ALA A 138 -9.35 4.23 10.78
N LEU A 139 -9.79 3.01 11.11
CA LEU A 139 -9.44 1.79 10.35
C LEU A 139 -9.97 1.85 8.93
N PHE A 140 -11.21 2.30 8.76
CA PHE A 140 -11.81 2.47 7.44
C PHE A 140 -11.07 3.53 6.62
N VAL A 141 -10.76 4.69 7.21
CA VAL A 141 -10.01 5.75 6.53
C VAL A 141 -8.61 5.26 6.13
N GLY A 142 -7.87 4.64 7.05
CA GLY A 142 -6.55 4.08 6.77
C GLY A 142 -6.59 2.96 5.73
N GLY A 143 -7.59 2.08 5.79
CA GLY A 143 -7.81 1.01 4.82
C GLY A 143 -8.13 1.52 3.42
N VAL A 144 -9.04 2.49 3.29
CA VAL A 144 -9.36 3.12 1.99
C VAL A 144 -8.14 3.83 1.41
N ALA A 145 -7.38 4.56 2.23
CA ALA A 145 -6.13 5.18 1.79
C ALA A 145 -5.13 4.12 1.29
N ALA A 146 -4.92 3.05 2.06
CA ALA A 146 -4.04 1.95 1.69
C ALA A 146 -4.46 1.30 0.36
N TYR A 147 -5.74 0.96 0.16
CA TYR A 147 -6.21 0.39 -1.11
C TYR A 147 -6.04 1.34 -2.30
N THR A 148 -6.23 2.64 -2.07
CA THR A 148 -5.97 3.67 -3.08
C THR A 148 -4.49 3.71 -3.47
N PHE A 149 -3.59 3.53 -2.51
CA PHE A 149 -2.14 3.47 -2.76
C PHE A 149 -1.72 2.14 -3.40
N TYR A 150 -2.33 1.01 -3.00
CA TYR A 150 -2.15 -0.30 -3.61
C TYR A 150 -2.56 -0.30 -5.08
N ALA A 151 -3.68 0.33 -5.44
CA ALA A 151 -4.08 0.49 -6.84
C ALA A 151 -2.99 1.20 -7.67
N GLN A 152 -2.29 2.17 -7.08
CA GLN A 152 -1.19 2.90 -7.73
C GLN A 152 0.14 2.14 -7.78
N SER A 153 0.29 1.08 -6.97
CA SER A 153 1.48 0.22 -6.93
C SER A 153 1.37 -1.00 -7.84
N TYR A 154 0.21 -1.24 -8.46
CA TYR A 154 -0.07 -2.43 -9.27
C TYR A 154 0.98 -2.63 -10.39
N PRO A 155 1.70 -3.77 -10.39
CA PRO A 155 2.72 -4.07 -11.38
C PRO A 155 2.07 -4.59 -12.68
N SER A 156 1.69 -3.66 -13.57
CA SER A 156 1.02 -3.98 -14.82
C SER A 156 1.99 -4.16 -15.99
N GLU A 157 1.65 -5.06 -16.92
CA GLU A 157 2.38 -5.23 -18.19
C GLU A 157 2.41 -3.93 -19.00
N HIS A 158 1.26 -3.24 -19.12
CA HIS A 158 1.16 -1.94 -19.77
C HIS A 158 2.03 -0.87 -19.08
N GLY A 159 2.15 -0.94 -17.76
CA GLY A 159 3.01 -0.04 -17.00
C GLY A 159 4.48 -0.22 -17.34
N LEU A 160 4.92 -1.47 -17.50
CA LEU A 160 6.31 -1.80 -17.83
C LEU A 160 6.63 -1.55 -19.31
N ALA A 161 5.73 -1.95 -20.23
CA ALA A 161 5.90 -1.79 -21.67
C ALA A 161 6.07 -0.32 -22.09
N ARG A 162 5.42 0.63 -21.40
CA ARG A 162 5.62 2.07 -21.63
C ARG A 162 7.06 2.55 -21.45
N TYR A 163 7.88 1.82 -20.70
CA TYR A 163 9.30 2.18 -20.52
C TYR A 163 10.21 1.49 -21.56
N LEU A 164 9.68 0.53 -22.32
CA LEU A 164 10.37 -0.19 -23.39
C LEU A 164 10.20 0.48 -24.76
N GLN A 165 9.10 1.20 -24.98
CA GLN A 165 8.80 2.05 -26.15
C GLN A 165 9.48 3.42 -26.04
#